data_AF-X0V1D9-F1
#
_entry.id   AF-X0V1D9-F1
#
_cell.length_a   1.000
_cell.length_b   1.000
_cell.length_c   1.000
_cell.angle_alpha   90.00
_cell.angle_beta   90.00
_cell.angle_gamma   90.00
#
_symmetry.space_group_name_H-M   'P 1'
#
loop_
_entity.id
_entity.type
_entity.pdbx_description
1 polymer ?
#
loop_
_entity_poly.entity_id
_entity_poly.type
_entity_poly.pdbx_seq_one_letter_code
_entity_poly.pdbx_strand_id
1 'polypeptide(L)'
;ELKLKEVVSLDIKVKNALIATEQIISELDKKEIEDKIVLLRVSGELEDGKNSDIKFSQIEEFVKRKKAYFMLKNTHELKTKEFELEIDIEDIENIEEEAIKIYSEQNPSDFNKLISQLINTLSIEKQEGEKSESFTNRILDEAKKILKI
;
A
#
# COMPACT_ATOMS: atom_id res chain seq x y z
N GLU A 1 40.18 9.78 24.34
CA GLU A 1 39.63 9.40 23.02
C GLU A 1 38.12 9.23 23.12
N LEU A 2 37.37 9.76 22.16
CA LEU A 2 35.94 9.48 21.98
C LEU A 2 35.81 8.15 21.24
N LYS A 3 35.26 7.13 21.89
CA LYS A 3 34.97 5.85 21.23
C LYS A 3 33.75 6.02 20.31
N LEU A 4 33.97 5.86 19.00
CA LEU A 4 32.88 5.81 18.03
C LEU A 4 32.15 4.47 18.13
N LYS A 5 30.82 4.50 17.97
CA LYS A 5 30.00 3.30 17.90
C LYS A 5 30.15 2.66 16.52
N GLU A 6 30.19 1.33 16.48
CA GLU A 6 30.23 0.60 15.22
C GLU A 6 28.92 0.78 14.44
N VAL A 7 29.00 0.67 13.12
CA VAL A 7 27.86 0.85 12.21
C VAL A 7 27.56 -0.47 11.51
N VAL A 8 26.30 -0.88 11.53
CA VAL A 8 25.78 -2.04 10.79
C VAL A 8 24.80 -1.57 9.75
N SER A 9 25.11 -1.79 8.47
CA SER A 9 24.20 -1.51 7.37
C SER A 9 23.36 -2.74 6.99
N LEU A 10 22.11 -2.48 6.62
CA LEU A 10 21.19 -3.43 6.03
C LEU A 10 20.48 -2.74 4.85
N ASP A 11 20.78 -3.22 3.64
CA ASP A 11 20.07 -2.82 2.42
C ASP A 11 19.08 -3.94 2.07
N ILE A 12 17.79 -3.60 1.94
CA ILE A 12 16.73 -4.55 1.62
C ILE A 12 15.93 -4.04 0.42
N LYS A 13 15.61 -4.96 -0.51
CA LYS A 13 14.71 -4.68 -1.63
C LYS A 13 13.33 -5.28 -1.33
N VAL A 14 12.29 -4.45 -1.40
CA VAL A 14 10.91 -4.82 -1.09
C VAL A 14 10.04 -4.69 -2.33
N LYS A 15 9.18 -5.69 -2.56
CA LYS A 15 8.14 -5.69 -3.61
C LYS A 15 6.72 -5.76 -3.05
N ASN A 16 6.55 -6.31 -1.85
CA ASN A 16 5.25 -6.46 -1.21
C ASN A 16 5.32 -5.84 0.19
N ALA A 17 4.55 -4.79 0.42
CA ALA A 17 4.59 -4.03 1.67
C ALA A 17 4.04 -4.82 2.87
N LEU A 18 3.12 -5.76 2.62
CA LEU A 18 2.40 -6.50 3.65
C LEU A 18 3.33 -7.46 4.42
N ILE A 19 4.35 -8.01 3.75
CA ILE A 19 5.33 -8.92 4.35
C ILE A 19 6.65 -8.22 4.71
N ALA A 20 6.84 -6.97 4.27
CA ALA A 20 8.11 -6.25 4.39
C ALA A 20 8.56 -6.08 5.85
N THR A 21 7.62 -5.82 6.76
CA THR A 21 7.91 -5.63 8.19
C THR A 21 8.62 -6.84 8.78
N GLU A 22 8.02 -8.03 8.60
CA GLU A 22 8.57 -9.29 9.13
C GLU A 22 9.89 -9.66 8.44
N GLN A 23 9.98 -9.42 7.13
CA GLN A 23 11.21 -9.66 6.37
C GLN A 23 12.37 -8.82 6.90
N ILE A 24 12.14 -7.53 7.15
CA ILE A 24 13.16 -6.62 7.69
C ILE A 24 13.57 -7.06 9.11
N ILE A 25 12.61 -7.40 9.97
CA ILE A 25 12.89 -7.87 11.32
C ILE A 25 13.75 -9.16 11.29
N SER A 26 13.41 -10.11 10.43
CA SER A 26 14.16 -11.36 10.27
C SER A 26 15.61 -11.12 9.84
N GLU A 27 15.86 -10.21 8.88
CA GLU A 27 17.22 -9.87 8.47
C GLU A 27 18.01 -9.11 9.55
N LEU A 28 17.34 -8.26 10.33
CA LEU A 28 17.96 -7.61 11.49
C LEU A 28 18.26 -8.61 12.61
N ASP A 29 17.43 -9.65 12.77
CA ASP A 29 17.63 -10.65 13.82
C ASP A 29 18.91 -11.47 13.60
N LYS A 30 19.26 -11.73 12.34
CA LYS A 30 20.49 -12.43 11.94
C LYS A 30 21.78 -11.64 12.21
N LYS A 31 21.69 -10.35 12.53
CA LYS A 31 22.84 -9.46 12.75
C LYS A 31 23.03 -9.16 14.24
N GLU A 32 24.28 -9.01 14.63
CA GLU A 32 24.65 -8.50 15.95
C GLU A 32 24.61 -6.97 15.93
N ILE A 33 23.60 -6.39 16.58
CA ILE A 33 23.31 -4.95 16.56
C ILE A 33 23.38 -4.29 17.94
N GLU A 34 23.66 -5.03 19.02
CA GLU A 34 23.76 -4.50 20.38
C GLU A 34 24.87 -3.44 20.47
N ASP A 35 24.55 -2.27 21.03
CA ASP A 35 25.44 -1.11 21.16
C ASP A 35 26.00 -0.56 19.82
N LYS A 36 25.38 -0.90 18.68
CA LYS A 36 25.76 -0.42 17.34
C LYS A 36 24.73 0.55 16.75
N ILE A 37 25.15 1.35 15.77
CA ILE A 37 24.27 2.19 14.96
C ILE A 37 23.79 1.34 13.77
N VAL A 38 22.48 1.17 13.64
CA VAL A 38 21.86 0.43 12.54
C VAL A 38 21.48 1.41 11.43
N LEU A 39 21.96 1.17 10.21
CA LEU A 39 21.54 1.89 9.00
C LEU A 39 20.68 0.96 8.15
N LEU A 40 19.38 1.21 8.12
CA LEU A 40 18.41 0.47 7.31
C LEU A 40 18.10 1.26 6.04
N ARG A 41 18.47 0.72 4.87
CA ARG A 41 18.03 1.24 3.57
C ARG A 41 17.01 0.28 2.97
N VAL A 42 15.83 0.81 2.69
CA VAL A 42 14.73 0.08 2.04
C VAL A 42 14.52 0.68 0.66
N SER A 43 14.62 -0.15 -0.37
CA SER A 43 14.41 0.25 -1.76
C SER A 43 13.48 -0.73 -2.46
N GLY A 44 12.97 -0.34 -3.63
CA GLY A 44 12.14 -1.20 -4.46
C GLY A 44 10.87 -0.52 -4.92
N GLU A 45 10.04 -1.29 -5.60
CA GLU A 45 8.76 -0.85 -6.13
C GLU A 45 7.70 -1.80 -5.58
N LEU A 46 6.77 -1.25 -4.81
CA LEU A 46 5.70 -2.01 -4.18
C LEU A 46 4.65 -2.33 -5.24
N GLU A 47 4.56 -3.61 -5.59
CA GLU A 47 3.52 -4.18 -6.44
C GLU A 47 2.23 -4.37 -5.62
N ASP A 48 2.37 -4.75 -4.35
CA ASP A 48 1.27 -4.96 -3.40
C ASP A 48 1.42 -4.08 -2.16
N GLY A 49 0.30 -3.45 -1.76
CA GLY A 49 0.23 -2.61 -0.57
C GLY A 49 0.90 -1.24 -0.74
N LYS A 50 0.78 -0.42 0.30
CA LYS A 50 1.32 0.94 0.33
C LYS A 50 2.50 1.03 1.29
N ASN A 51 3.32 2.06 1.13
CA ASN A 51 4.43 2.32 2.06
C ASN A 51 3.97 2.39 3.55
N SER A 52 2.76 2.91 3.81
CA SER A 52 2.14 2.96 5.14
C SER A 52 1.84 1.59 5.78
N ASP A 53 1.81 0.53 4.98
CA ASP A 53 1.58 -0.83 5.46
C ASP A 53 2.84 -1.40 6.13
N ILE A 54 4.02 -0.91 5.75
CA ILE A 54 5.29 -1.26 6.40
C ILE A 54 5.35 -0.58 7.77
N LYS A 55 5.38 -1.38 8.84
CA LYS A 55 5.34 -0.88 10.22
C LYS A 55 6.74 -0.58 10.72
N PHE A 56 7.32 0.52 10.25
CA PHE A 56 8.65 0.99 10.69
C PHE A 56 8.74 1.22 12.21
N SER A 57 7.65 1.57 12.88
CA SER A 57 7.59 1.66 14.33
C SER A 57 7.89 0.31 15.01
N GLN A 58 7.34 -0.79 14.48
CA GLN A 58 7.60 -2.14 15.01
C GLN A 58 9.06 -2.56 14.79
N ILE A 59 9.64 -2.19 13.66
CA ILE A 59 11.07 -2.41 13.36
C ILE A 59 11.95 -1.62 14.34
N GLU A 60 11.62 -0.34 14.59
CA GLU A 60 12.33 0.50 15.56
C GLU A 60 12.26 -0.08 16.98
N GLU A 61 11.08 -0.53 17.41
CA GLU A 61 10.91 -1.20 18.70
C GLU A 61 11.74 -2.48 18.79
N PHE A 62 11.79 -3.28 17.74
CA PHE A 62 12.61 -4.50 17.69
C PHE A 62 14.10 -4.18 17.86
N VAL A 63 14.60 -3.20 17.12
CA VAL A 63 16.01 -2.76 17.20
C VAL A 63 16.35 -2.19 18.58
N LYS A 64 15.41 -1.44 19.19
CA LYS A 64 15.54 -0.94 20.56
C LYS A 64 15.55 -2.08 21.58
N ARG A 65 14.71 -3.12 21.42
CA ARG A 65 14.71 -4.32 22.27
C ARG A 65 16.04 -5.09 22.19
N LYS A 66 16.66 -5.13 21.01
CA LYS A 66 18.03 -5.65 20.81
C LYS A 66 19.15 -4.74 21.32
N LYS A 67 18.80 -3.63 22.00
CA LYS A 67 19.74 -2.66 22.61
C LYS A 67 20.71 -2.06 21.59
N ALA A 68 20.29 -1.89 20.34
CA ALA A 68 21.07 -1.07 19.43
C ALA A 68 21.14 0.37 19.96
N TYR A 69 22.27 1.02 19.69
CA TYR A 69 22.51 2.40 20.16
C TYR A 69 21.55 3.37 19.47
N PHE A 70 21.39 3.24 18.15
CA PHE A 70 20.51 4.06 17.36
C PHE A 70 20.16 3.40 16.03
N MET A 71 19.03 3.76 15.42
CA MET A 71 18.66 3.32 14.08
C MET A 71 18.35 4.52 13.19
N LEU A 72 18.93 4.54 11.99
CA LEU A 72 18.56 5.44 10.91
C LEU A 72 17.93 4.61 9.80
N LYS A 73 16.79 5.09 9.29
CA LYS A 73 16.12 4.49 8.14
C LYS A 73 16.15 5.43 6.95
N ASN A 74 16.35 4.87 5.76
CA ASN A 74 16.22 5.55 4.48
C ASN A 74 15.27 4.75 3.59
N THR A 75 14.18 5.38 3.18
CA THR A 75 13.12 4.78 2.33
C THR A 75 12.91 5.59 1.05
N HIS A 76 13.86 6.46 0.68
CA HIS A 76 13.69 7.38 -0.45
C HIS A 76 13.57 6.65 -1.80
N GLU A 77 14.20 5.48 -1.90
CA GLU A 77 14.18 4.62 -3.09
C GLU A 77 13.04 3.59 -3.06
N LEU A 78 12.12 3.67 -2.08
CA LEU A 78 10.94 2.82 -2.03
C LEU A 78 9.76 3.54 -2.68
N LYS A 79 9.36 3.06 -3.85
CA LYS A 79 8.23 3.59 -4.63
C LYS A 79 7.03 2.66 -4.49
N THR A 80 5.83 3.23 -4.61
CA THR A 80 4.62 2.42 -4.83
C THR A 80 4.39 2.38 -6.33
N LYS A 81 4.10 1.21 -6.90
CA LYS A 81 3.74 1.12 -8.31
C LYS A 81 2.48 1.94 -8.53
N GLU A 82 2.60 3.02 -9.28
CA GLU A 82 1.44 3.80 -9.71
C GLU A 82 0.79 3.08 -10.88
N PHE A 83 -0.54 3.00 -10.85
CA PHE A 83 -1.29 2.42 -11.94
C PHE A 83 -1.49 3.49 -13.02
N GLU A 84 -0.72 3.38 -14.11
CA GLU A 84 -0.87 4.22 -15.29
C GLU A 84 -1.78 3.50 -16.31
N LEU A 85 -2.96 4.06 -16.55
CA LEU A 85 -3.87 3.63 -17.61
C LEU A 85 -3.60 4.50 -18.83
N GLU A 86 -2.90 3.97 -19.83
CA GLU A 86 -2.82 4.59 -21.15
C GLU A 86 -4.16 4.33 -21.87
N ILE A 87 -4.98 5.38 -21.98
CA ILE A 87 -6.24 5.36 -22.73
C ILE A 87 -6.01 6.20 -23.98
N ASP A 88 -5.96 5.55 -25.14
CA ASP A 88 -6.02 6.25 -26.43
C ASP A 88 -7.47 6.71 -26.64
N ILE A 89 -7.74 7.98 -26.35
CA ILE A 89 -9.08 8.57 -26.47
C ILE A 89 -9.38 8.80 -27.95
N GLU A 90 -9.89 7.79 -28.65
CA GLU A 90 -10.46 7.95 -29.99
C GLU A 90 -11.90 8.47 -29.93
N ASP A 91 -12.66 8.15 -28.88
CA ASP A 91 -14.06 8.55 -28.70
C ASP A 91 -14.40 8.90 -27.24
N ILE A 92 -14.60 10.19 -26.95
CA ILE A 92 -14.83 10.71 -25.59
C ILE A 92 -16.15 10.18 -25.00
N GLU A 93 -17.13 9.84 -25.85
CA GLU A 93 -18.47 9.44 -25.41
C GLU A 93 -18.49 8.12 -24.62
N ASN A 94 -17.48 7.25 -24.80
CA ASN A 94 -17.42 5.92 -24.16
C ASN A 94 -16.19 5.67 -23.28
N ILE A 95 -15.53 6.75 -22.81
CA ILE A 95 -14.26 6.65 -22.06
C ILE A 95 -14.35 5.73 -20.82
N GLU A 96 -15.51 5.66 -20.16
CA GLU A 96 -15.71 4.78 -19.01
C GLU A 96 -15.69 3.30 -19.42
N GLU A 97 -16.40 2.94 -20.49
CA GLU A 97 -16.44 1.55 -20.97
C GLU A 97 -15.07 1.10 -21.49
N GLU A 98 -14.35 1.97 -22.20
CA GLU A 98 -12.99 1.70 -22.67
C GLU A 98 -12.00 1.54 -21.51
N ALA A 99 -12.07 2.40 -20.48
CA ALA A 99 -11.23 2.28 -19.30
C ALA A 99 -11.49 0.96 -18.55
N ILE A 100 -12.76 0.58 -18.38
CA ILE A 100 -13.13 -0.70 -17.74
C ILE A 100 -12.60 -1.88 -18.56
N LYS A 101 -12.71 -1.82 -19.90
CA LYS A 101 -12.21 -2.85 -20.80
C LYS A 101 -10.70 -3.00 -20.70
N ILE A 102 -9.93 -1.91 -20.88
CA ILE A 102 -8.47 -1.91 -20.81
C ILE A 102 -8.01 -2.43 -19.43
N TYR A 103 -8.62 -1.93 -18.34
CA TYR A 103 -8.33 -2.42 -16.99
C TYR A 103 -8.57 -3.92 -16.87
N SER A 104 -9.71 -4.41 -17.39
CA SER A 104 -10.11 -5.81 -17.29
C SER A 104 -9.21 -6.76 -18.08
N GLU A 105 -8.69 -6.30 -19.22
CA GLU A 105 -7.71 -7.04 -20.03
C GLU A 105 -6.35 -7.12 -19.34
N GLN A 106 -5.89 -6.01 -18.73
CA GLN A 106 -4.61 -5.96 -18.01
C GLN A 106 -4.66 -6.68 -16.65
N ASN A 107 -5.82 -6.72 -16.00
CA ASN A 107 -6.01 -7.27 -14.66
C ASN A 107 -7.18 -8.27 -14.64
N PRO A 108 -7.02 -9.50 -15.17
CA PRO A 108 -8.11 -10.48 -15.23
C PRO A 108 -8.59 -10.87 -13.83
N SER A 109 -9.86 -10.56 -13.54
CA SER A 109 -10.49 -10.87 -12.25
C SER A 109 -11.99 -11.06 -12.42
N ASP A 110 -12.57 -12.00 -11.67
CA ASP A 110 -14.03 -12.17 -11.64
C ASP A 110 -14.76 -10.95 -11.07
N PHE A 111 -14.06 -10.14 -10.25
CA PHE A 111 -14.57 -8.89 -9.70
C PHE A 111 -14.77 -7.81 -10.77
N ASN A 112 -14.14 -7.92 -11.94
CA ASN A 112 -14.26 -6.91 -12.99
C ASN A 112 -15.70 -6.76 -13.50
N LYS A 113 -16.50 -7.84 -13.41
CA LYS A 113 -17.93 -7.84 -13.75
C LYS A 113 -18.76 -6.92 -12.84
N LEU A 114 -18.24 -6.55 -11.67
CA LEU A 114 -18.91 -5.70 -10.69
C LEU A 114 -18.57 -4.23 -10.87
N ILE A 115 -17.54 -3.88 -11.66
CA ILE A 115 -17.04 -2.50 -11.78
C ILE A 115 -18.16 -1.55 -12.22
N SER A 116 -18.83 -1.84 -13.33
CA SER A 116 -19.94 -1.00 -13.82
C SER A 116 -21.09 -0.90 -12.83
N GLN A 117 -21.39 -1.97 -12.08
CA GLN A 117 -22.47 -1.94 -11.08
C GLN A 117 -22.10 -1.05 -9.88
N LEU A 118 -20.83 -1.11 -9.45
CA LEU A 118 -20.32 -0.29 -8.37
C LEU A 118 -20.25 1.20 -8.77
N ILE A 119 -19.77 1.52 -9.97
CA ILE A 119 -19.73 2.89 -10.47
C ILE A 119 -21.14 3.48 -10.48
N ASN A 120 -22.10 2.77 -11.08
CA ASN A 120 -23.51 3.21 -11.11
C ASN A 120 -24.08 3.44 -9.70
N THR A 121 -23.73 2.60 -8.73
CA THR A 121 -24.18 2.75 -7.34
C THR A 121 -23.57 3.99 -6.69
N LEU A 122 -22.27 4.23 -6.91
CA LEU A 122 -21.56 5.39 -6.35
C LEU A 122 -21.97 6.70 -7.01
N SER A 123 -22.50 6.66 -8.23
CA SER A 123 -23.07 7.80 -8.95
C SER A 123 -24.48 8.19 -8.49
N ILE A 124 -25.11 7.43 -7.59
CA ILE A 124 -26.45 7.76 -7.09
C ILE A 124 -26.38 9.01 -6.22
N GLU A 125 -27.16 10.02 -6.58
CA GLU A 125 -27.24 11.26 -5.82
C GLU A 125 -28.07 11.12 -4.54
N LYS A 126 -27.82 12.04 -3.62
CA LYS A 126 -28.57 12.18 -2.37
C LYS A 126 -29.96 12.73 -2.67
N GLN A 127 -30.99 12.10 -2.10
CA GLN A 127 -32.38 12.50 -2.34
C GLN A 127 -32.78 13.71 -1.48
N GLU A 128 -33.78 14.47 -1.95
CA GLU A 128 -34.34 15.59 -1.20
C GLU A 128 -34.96 15.10 0.13
N GLY A 129 -34.59 15.75 1.23
CA GLY A 129 -35.02 15.34 2.58
C GLY A 129 -34.24 14.16 3.19
N GLU A 130 -33.32 13.55 2.45
CA GLU A 130 -32.45 12.48 2.97
C GLU A 130 -31.40 13.05 3.95
N LYS A 131 -31.19 12.38 5.09
CA LYS A 131 -30.07 12.73 5.99
C LYS A 131 -28.77 12.16 5.43
N SER A 132 -27.65 12.83 5.66
CA SER A 132 -26.35 12.37 5.16
C SER A 132 -25.97 10.97 5.66
N GLU A 133 -26.30 10.64 6.91
CA GLU A 133 -26.11 9.29 7.46
C GLU A 133 -26.95 8.23 6.72
N SER A 134 -28.23 8.55 6.44
CA SER A 134 -29.13 7.66 5.71
C SER A 134 -28.65 7.43 4.27
N PHE A 135 -28.16 8.49 3.61
CA PHE A 135 -27.57 8.41 2.27
C PHE A 135 -26.36 7.48 2.26
N THR A 136 -25.40 7.70 3.15
CA THR A 136 -24.21 6.85 3.25
C THR A 136 -24.56 5.39 3.50
N ASN A 137 -25.48 5.12 4.44
CA ASN A 137 -25.92 3.76 4.72
C ASN A 137 -26.60 3.10 3.52
N ARG A 138 -27.46 3.84 2.80
CA ARG A 138 -28.12 3.36 1.58
C ARG A 138 -27.10 2.97 0.50
N ILE A 139 -26.13 3.84 0.20
CA ILE A 139 -25.08 3.55 -0.79
C ILE A 139 -24.24 2.35 -0.36
N LEU A 140 -23.85 2.27 0.92
CA LEU A 140 -23.09 1.14 1.46
C LEU A 140 -23.86 -0.18 1.37
N ASP A 141 -25.15 -0.17 1.68
CA ASP A 141 -25.97 -1.38 1.65
C ASP A 141 -26.21 -1.87 0.21
N GLU A 142 -26.37 -0.97 -0.77
CA GLU A 142 -26.40 -1.34 -2.19
C GLU A 142 -25.04 -1.91 -2.65
N ALA A 143 -23.92 -1.30 -2.25
CA ALA A 143 -22.59 -1.80 -2.58
C ALA A 143 -22.34 -3.20 -1.97
N LYS A 144 -22.77 -3.45 -0.73
CA LYS A 144 -22.69 -4.77 -0.09
C LYS A 144 -23.49 -5.84 -0.85
N LYS A 145 -24.68 -5.51 -1.34
CA LYS A 145 -25.48 -6.43 -2.17
C LYS A 145 -24.74 -6.84 -3.44
N ILE A 146 -24.09 -5.88 -4.10
CA ILE A 146 -23.27 -6.14 -5.31
C ILE A 146 -22.09 -7.06 -4.97
N LEU A 147 -21.40 -6.78 -3.86
CA LEU A 147 -20.26 -7.55 -3.38
C LEU A 147 -20.64 -8.89 -2.73
N LYS A 148 -21.93 -9.12 -2.49
CA LYS A 148 -22.48 -10.31 -1.80
C LYS A 148 -21.90 -10.54 -0.41
N ILE A 149 -21.77 -9.47 0.37
CA ILE A 149 -21.25 -9.47 1.76
C ILE A 149 -22.26 -8.92 2.77
#